data_AF-A0A5C5ZP72-F1
#
_entry.id   AF-A0A5C5ZP72-F1
#
_cell.length_a   1.000
_cell.length_b   1.000
_cell.length_c   1.000
_cell.angle_alpha   90.00
_cell.angle_beta   90.00
_cell.angle_gamma   90.00
#
_symmetry.space_group_name_H-M   'P 1'
#
loop_
_entity.id
_entity.type
_entity.pdbx_description
1 polymer ?
#
loop_
_entity_poly.entity_id
_entity_poly.type
_entity_poly.pdbx_seq_one_letter_code
_entity_poly.pdbx_strand_id
1 'polypeptide(L)'
;MFATRTNKAGGPRRSGTVYVAVAGVAVLVSMISLTAMHLARVDLRRSSTLRDARYADTLARSGVEHTLTKLHYIWLGGDWRDVYENGTEYSSGVAIDGGSIAFKLVDPLDGDLANSDDEPLEIYGVGRYGGATSVYKATFAKGYSPTELAALEDGVSTATSNVYRDSWIAQYFIPDLPPDAIAWGVSSVELMLSNNGSDDADMDVCLYTADGAGAPNAEIEAVETDEDDRPNTYDWVTIPFSSVSSIPPGTGLCIVCRSDESSKQVRVQFEGSNVTQTDAHLLFGSQYGWGAGETDKALWYRVHGFYVTEGGTDSDFEIVPGSWRKTTAD
;
A
#
# COMPACT_ATOMS: atom_id res chain seq x y z
N MET A 1 82.57 30.43 78.30
CA MET A 1 81.28 29.70 78.24
C MET A 1 80.96 29.48 76.76
N PHE A 2 81.27 28.29 76.23
CA PHE A 2 81.22 27.95 74.80
C PHE A 2 79.83 27.38 74.45
N ALA A 3 79.17 27.96 73.45
CA ALA A 3 77.92 27.44 72.89
C ALA A 3 78.21 26.82 71.51
N THR A 4 78.14 25.50 71.44
CA THR A 4 78.42 24.69 70.25
C THR A 4 77.20 24.66 69.33
N ARG A 5 77.30 25.31 68.16
CA ARG A 5 76.30 25.19 67.08
C ARG A 5 76.56 23.92 66.28
N THR A 6 75.60 22.99 66.31
CA THR A 6 75.54 21.80 65.46
C THR A 6 74.83 22.14 64.14
N ASN A 7 75.58 22.20 63.04
CA ASN A 7 75.04 22.37 61.70
C ASN A 7 74.42 21.04 61.21
N LYS A 8 73.09 21.04 61.01
CA LYS A 8 72.35 19.97 60.32
C LYS A 8 72.67 20.03 58.82
N ALA A 9 73.29 18.99 58.29
CA ALA A 9 73.53 18.82 56.86
C ALA A 9 72.19 18.78 56.10
N GLY A 10 71.95 19.77 55.26
CA GLY A 10 70.79 19.83 54.36
C GLY A 10 70.96 18.82 53.22
N GLY A 11 70.12 17.79 53.21
CA GLY A 11 70.05 16.82 52.11
C GLY A 11 69.70 17.51 50.78
N PRO A 12 70.21 17.00 49.65
CA PRO A 12 70.05 17.63 48.34
C PRO A 12 68.56 17.74 47.96
N ARG A 13 68.10 18.98 47.82
CA ARG A 13 66.76 19.33 47.34
C ARG A 13 66.58 18.89 45.88
N ARG A 14 65.93 17.74 45.68
CA ARG A 14 65.44 17.27 44.38
C ARG A 14 63.96 17.63 44.23
N SER A 15 63.66 18.89 43.90
CA SER A 15 62.27 19.37 43.71
C SER A 15 61.91 19.70 42.26
N GLY A 16 62.88 19.75 41.33
CA GLY A 16 62.62 20.14 39.94
C GLY A 16 61.94 19.07 39.06
N THR A 17 62.18 17.79 39.32
CA THR A 17 61.66 16.70 38.47
C THR A 17 60.14 16.52 38.61
N VAL A 18 59.57 16.84 39.78
CA VAL A 18 58.12 16.74 40.02
C VAL A 18 57.34 17.75 39.18
N TYR A 19 57.82 18.99 39.06
CA TYR A 19 57.15 20.01 38.25
C TYR A 19 57.13 19.64 36.77
N VAL A 20 58.24 19.11 36.24
CA VAL A 20 58.30 18.67 34.84
C VAL A 20 57.34 17.50 34.59
N ALA A 21 57.26 16.55 35.53
CA ALA A 21 56.31 15.44 35.43
C ALA A 21 54.85 15.92 35.45
N VAL A 22 54.49 16.80 36.38
CA VAL A 22 53.12 17.35 36.48
C VAL A 22 52.77 18.18 35.26
N ALA A 23 53.68 19.03 34.78
CA ALA A 23 53.47 19.82 33.57
C ALA A 23 53.30 18.92 32.32
N GLY A 24 54.12 17.88 32.19
CA GLY A 24 53.98 16.90 31.11
C GLY A 24 52.64 16.18 31.14
N VAL A 25 52.19 15.72 32.32
CA VAL A 25 50.89 15.09 32.50
C VAL A 25 49.75 16.06 32.18
N ALA A 26 49.84 17.33 32.62
CA ALA A 26 48.82 18.33 32.34
C ALA A 26 48.64 18.57 30.83
N VAL A 27 49.74 18.71 30.07
CA VAL A 27 49.69 18.88 28.61
C VAL A 27 49.07 17.65 27.93
N LEU A 28 49.44 16.44 28.35
CA LEU A 28 48.85 15.21 27.81
C LEU A 28 47.34 15.14 28.08
N VAL A 29 46.91 15.44 29.30
CA VAL A 29 45.48 15.48 29.65
C VAL A 29 44.74 16.53 28.83
N SER A 30 45.32 17.72 28.62
CA SER A 30 44.72 18.76 27.77
C SER A 30 44.59 18.31 26.31
N MET A 31 45.58 17.64 25.74
CA MET A 31 45.52 17.11 24.37
C MET A 31 44.45 16.03 24.21
N ILE A 32 44.30 15.15 25.19
CA ILE A 32 43.25 14.11 25.19
C ILE A 32 41.86 14.76 25.24
N SER A 33 41.65 15.73 26.14
CA SER A 33 40.37 16.44 26.25
C SER A 33 40.01 17.21 24.98
N LEU A 34 40.99 17.87 24.34
CA LEU A 34 40.78 18.57 23.08
C LEU A 34 40.40 17.59 21.94
N THR A 35 41.10 16.47 21.86
CA THR A 35 40.83 15.42 20.85
C THR A 35 39.43 14.83 21.04
N ALA A 36 39.04 14.53 22.28
CA ALA A 36 37.71 14.03 22.62
C ALA A 36 36.60 15.03 22.23
N MET A 37 36.81 16.33 22.47
CA MET A 37 35.84 17.36 22.08
C MET A 37 35.71 17.48 20.55
N HIS A 38 36.81 17.36 19.81
CA HIS A 38 36.76 17.35 18.35
C HIS A 38 36.01 16.13 17.81
N LEU A 39 36.25 14.93 18.37
CA LEU A 39 35.52 13.72 17.99
C LEU A 39 34.01 13.86 18.25
N ALA A 40 33.63 14.36 19.43
CA ALA A 40 32.22 14.60 19.77
C ALA A 40 31.53 15.57 18.79
N ARG A 41 32.22 16.62 18.33
CA ARG A 41 31.68 17.54 17.31
C ARG A 41 31.49 16.88 15.94
N VAL A 42 32.41 16.00 15.55
CA VAL A 42 32.29 15.23 14.30
C VAL A 42 31.12 14.26 14.38
N ASP A 43 30.96 13.56 15.50
CA ASP A 43 29.87 12.60 15.71
C ASP A 43 28.50 13.29 15.75
N LEU A 44 28.39 14.45 16.40
CA LEU A 44 27.15 15.24 16.39
C LEU A 44 26.76 15.69 14.98
N ARG A 45 27.72 16.11 14.15
CA ARG A 45 27.44 16.47 12.75
C ARG A 45 27.01 15.26 11.94
N ARG A 46 27.70 14.13 12.07
CA ARG A 46 27.31 12.86 11.42
C ARG A 46 25.92 12.42 11.83
N SER A 47 25.60 12.48 13.12
CA SER A 47 24.28 12.14 13.65
C SER A 47 23.19 13.04 13.09
N SER A 48 23.42 14.36 13.03
CA SER A 48 22.49 15.30 12.39
C SER A 48 22.29 14.98 10.92
N THR A 49 23.36 14.80 10.15
CA THR A 49 23.25 14.49 8.70
C THR A 49 22.54 13.16 8.44
N LEU A 50 22.79 12.13 9.26
CA LEU A 50 22.08 10.84 9.15
C LEU A 50 20.61 10.96 9.50
N ARG A 51 20.28 11.75 10.53
CA ARG A 51 18.90 12.02 10.90
C ARG A 51 18.17 12.76 9.77
N ASP A 52 18.74 13.84 9.26
CA ASP A 52 18.16 14.65 8.20
C ASP A 52 17.95 13.82 6.92
N ALA A 53 18.90 12.93 6.58
CA ALA A 53 18.77 12.00 5.46
C ALA A 53 17.60 11.01 5.61
N ARG A 54 17.37 10.47 6.81
CA ARG A 54 16.23 9.58 7.08
C ARG A 54 14.89 10.31 6.97
N TYR A 55 14.82 11.54 7.47
CA TYR A 55 13.61 12.35 7.30
C TYR A 55 13.35 12.68 5.83
N ALA A 56 14.39 13.05 5.08
CA ALA A 56 14.26 13.29 3.64
C ALA A 56 13.79 12.03 2.89
N ASP A 57 14.25 10.82 3.27
CA ASP A 57 13.79 9.56 2.68
C ASP A 57 12.30 9.29 2.92
N THR A 58 11.85 9.41 4.17
CA THR A 58 10.43 9.25 4.51
C THR A 58 9.56 10.26 3.74
N LEU A 59 10.00 11.52 3.67
CA LEU A 59 9.32 12.57 2.92
C LEU A 59 9.25 12.27 1.41
N ALA A 60 10.29 11.67 0.84
CA ALA A 60 10.31 11.29 -0.57
C ALA A 60 9.26 10.22 -0.88
N ARG A 61 9.12 9.20 -0.01
CA ARG A 61 8.07 8.18 -0.13
C ARG A 61 6.67 8.79 0.00
N SER A 62 6.46 9.64 1.02
CA SER A 62 5.20 10.39 1.17
C SER A 62 4.90 11.29 -0.03
N GLY A 63 5.92 11.78 -0.73
CA GLY A 63 5.79 12.54 -1.97
C GLY A 63 5.15 11.71 -3.09
N VAL A 64 5.53 10.44 -3.25
CA VAL A 64 4.88 9.53 -4.22
C VAL A 64 3.43 9.28 -3.85
N GLU A 65 3.14 8.93 -2.59
CA GLU A 65 1.78 8.69 -2.11
C GLU A 65 0.87 9.91 -2.33
N HIS A 66 1.37 11.10 -1.97
CA HIS A 66 0.64 12.36 -2.18
C HIS A 66 0.38 12.62 -3.67
N THR A 67 1.33 12.27 -4.54
CA THR A 67 1.18 12.40 -5.98
C THR A 67 0.08 11.49 -6.50
N LEU A 68 0.06 10.22 -6.08
CA LEU A 68 -0.98 9.26 -6.47
C LEU A 68 -2.39 9.77 -6.10
N THR A 69 -2.56 10.29 -4.88
CA THR A 69 -3.84 10.89 -4.46
C THR A 69 -4.21 12.09 -5.34
N LYS A 70 -3.24 12.92 -5.71
CA LYS A 70 -3.47 14.12 -6.53
C LYS A 70 -3.83 13.78 -7.98
N LEU A 71 -3.14 12.79 -8.56
CA LEU A 71 -3.46 12.27 -9.90
C LEU A 71 -4.88 11.70 -9.93
N HIS A 72 -5.25 10.91 -8.92
CA HIS A 72 -6.60 10.37 -8.79
C HIS A 72 -7.67 11.47 -8.69
N TYR A 73 -7.45 12.50 -7.87
CA TYR A 73 -8.40 13.62 -7.73
C TYR A 73 -8.56 14.42 -9.03
N ILE A 74 -7.46 14.70 -9.74
CA ILE A 74 -7.53 15.43 -11.01
C ILE A 74 -8.24 14.61 -12.07
N TRP A 75 -7.99 13.29 -12.13
CA TRP A 75 -8.66 12.38 -13.07
C TRP A 75 -10.19 12.47 -13.02
N LEU A 76 -10.77 12.69 -11.82
CA LEU A 76 -12.21 12.92 -11.67
C LEU A 76 -12.72 14.24 -12.28
N GLY A 77 -11.84 15.24 -12.45
CA GLY A 77 -12.16 16.57 -12.97
C GLY A 77 -11.56 16.93 -14.34
N GLY A 78 -10.71 16.07 -14.92
CA GLY A 78 -10.00 16.27 -16.19
C GLY A 78 -8.79 15.34 -16.33
N ASP A 79 -8.04 15.41 -17.43
CA ASP A 79 -6.82 14.62 -17.58
C ASP A 79 -5.65 15.31 -16.86
N TRP A 80 -5.01 14.60 -15.93
CA TRP A 80 -3.84 15.12 -15.22
C TRP A 80 -2.64 15.31 -16.15
N ARG A 81 -2.62 14.60 -17.28
CA ARG A 81 -1.56 14.69 -18.30
C ARG A 81 -1.50 16.05 -18.98
N ASP A 82 -2.64 16.75 -19.05
CA ASP A 82 -2.70 18.12 -19.58
C ASP A 82 -2.18 19.16 -18.57
N VAL A 83 -2.11 18.80 -17.29
CA VAL A 83 -1.73 19.71 -16.19
C VAL A 83 -0.24 19.64 -15.90
N TYR A 84 0.36 18.46 -16.05
CA TYR A 84 1.75 18.20 -15.70
C TYR A 84 2.63 18.01 -16.93
N GLU A 85 3.78 18.65 -16.92
CA GLU A 85 4.81 18.54 -17.94
C GLU A 85 5.82 17.45 -17.54
N ASN A 86 6.24 16.68 -18.53
CA ASN A 86 7.25 15.64 -18.34
C ASN A 86 8.54 16.21 -17.76
N GLY A 87 9.06 15.55 -16.71
CA GLY A 87 10.32 15.90 -16.08
C GLY A 87 10.32 17.18 -15.24
N THR A 88 9.20 17.91 -15.18
CA THR A 88 9.08 19.13 -14.36
C THR A 88 8.80 18.76 -12.90
N GLU A 89 9.54 19.38 -11.98
CA GLU A 89 9.32 19.21 -10.54
C GLU A 89 8.22 20.15 -10.05
N TYR A 90 7.18 19.59 -9.45
CA TYR A 90 6.05 20.30 -8.87
C TYR A 90 6.11 20.27 -7.34
N SER A 91 6.07 21.45 -6.73
CA SER A 91 5.93 21.57 -5.28
C SER A 91 4.49 21.25 -4.87
N SER A 92 4.33 20.44 -3.83
CA SER A 92 3.00 20.17 -3.25
C SER A 92 2.46 21.36 -2.43
N GLY A 93 3.34 22.28 -2.00
CA GLY A 93 3.02 23.29 -0.99
C GLY A 93 2.84 22.73 0.43
N VAL A 94 2.98 21.42 0.62
CA VAL A 94 2.85 20.75 1.91
C VAL A 94 4.21 20.74 2.62
N ALA A 95 4.25 21.37 3.79
CA ALA A 95 5.40 21.32 4.69
C ALA A 95 5.08 20.41 5.89
N ILE A 96 5.95 19.45 6.18
CA ILE A 96 5.80 18.50 7.29
C ILE A 96 7.05 18.57 8.16
N ASP A 97 6.88 18.96 9.42
CA ASP A 97 7.96 19.06 10.42
C ASP A 97 9.18 19.91 9.98
N GLY A 98 8.96 20.92 9.14
CA GLY A 98 10.03 21.76 8.59
C GLY A 98 10.75 21.18 7.37
N GLY A 99 10.33 20.00 6.90
CA GLY A 99 10.66 19.50 5.57
C GLY A 99 9.62 19.86 4.51
N SER A 100 9.95 19.63 3.25
CA SER A 100 9.04 19.78 2.12
C SER A 100 9.04 18.54 1.23
N ILE A 101 7.88 18.30 0.61
CA ILE A 101 7.72 17.27 -0.43
C ILE A 101 7.48 17.96 -1.77
N ALA A 102 8.05 17.41 -2.82
CA ALA A 102 7.77 17.74 -4.20
C ALA A 102 7.66 16.43 -4.99
N PHE A 103 7.19 16.51 -6.22
CA PHE A 103 7.15 15.35 -7.09
C PHE A 103 7.49 15.72 -8.53
N LYS A 104 7.87 14.71 -9.31
CA LYS A 104 8.14 14.83 -10.73
C LYS A 104 7.57 13.61 -11.43
N LEU A 105 6.88 13.85 -12.54
CA LEU A 105 6.35 12.80 -13.41
C LEU A 105 7.28 12.66 -14.60
N VAL A 106 7.61 11.43 -14.97
CA VAL A 106 8.47 11.16 -16.12
C VAL A 106 7.84 10.08 -16.99
N ASP A 107 7.66 10.39 -18.26
CA ASP A 107 7.48 9.38 -19.29
C ASP A 107 8.86 8.83 -19.70
N PRO A 108 9.15 7.53 -19.50
CA PRO A 108 10.44 6.94 -19.80
C PRO A 108 10.60 6.54 -21.28
N LEU A 109 9.52 6.50 -22.08
CA LEU A 109 9.56 6.01 -23.46
C LEU A 109 9.93 7.15 -24.43
N ASP A 110 9.14 8.22 -24.44
CA ASP A 110 9.35 9.32 -25.39
C ASP A 110 9.35 10.71 -24.74
N GLY A 111 8.98 10.79 -23.46
CA GLY A 111 8.98 12.03 -22.72
C GLY A 111 7.77 12.92 -22.96
N ASP A 112 6.70 12.41 -23.54
CA ASP A 112 5.42 13.09 -23.70
C ASP A 112 4.36 12.43 -22.83
N LEU A 113 3.93 13.09 -21.75
CA LEU A 113 2.93 12.51 -20.84
C LEU A 113 1.52 12.42 -21.47
N ALA A 114 1.25 13.15 -22.56
CA ALA A 114 -0.10 13.35 -23.11
C ALA A 114 -0.41 12.51 -24.36
N ASN A 115 0.59 11.79 -24.91
CA ASN A 115 0.48 11.09 -26.18
C ASN A 115 -0.36 9.79 -26.10
N SER A 116 -0.34 9.09 -24.96
CA SER A 116 -0.86 7.74 -24.79
C SER A 116 -1.11 7.41 -23.33
N ASP A 117 -2.33 6.97 -23.02
CA ASP A 117 -2.67 6.52 -21.67
C ASP A 117 -2.00 5.20 -21.29
N ASP A 118 -1.58 4.41 -22.28
CA ASP A 118 -1.04 3.06 -22.13
C ASP A 118 0.45 3.05 -21.75
N GLU A 119 1.11 4.21 -21.79
CA GLU A 119 2.54 4.32 -21.52
C GLU A 119 2.84 4.31 -20.01
N PRO A 120 3.96 3.69 -19.60
CA PRO A 120 4.35 3.67 -18.21
C PRO A 120 4.75 5.06 -17.72
N LEU A 121 4.30 5.42 -16.53
CA LEU A 121 4.59 6.67 -15.84
C LEU A 121 5.57 6.40 -14.69
N GLU A 122 6.73 7.04 -14.69
CA GLU A 122 7.60 7.06 -13.51
C GLU A 122 7.27 8.26 -12.62
N ILE A 123 6.91 8.00 -11.37
CA ILE A 123 6.63 9.01 -10.35
C ILE A 123 7.86 9.10 -9.44
N TYR A 124 8.44 10.29 -9.36
CA TYR A 124 9.55 10.61 -8.47
C TYR A 124 9.06 11.50 -7.33
N GLY A 125 9.01 10.97 -6.11
CA GLY A 125 8.81 11.78 -4.90
C GLY A 125 10.13 12.34 -4.41
N VAL A 126 10.17 13.64 -4.13
CA VAL A 126 11.36 14.37 -3.69
C VAL A 126 11.14 14.92 -2.29
N GLY A 127 11.87 14.40 -1.31
CA GLY A 127 11.81 14.84 0.08
C GLY A 127 13.01 15.70 0.45
N ARG A 128 12.78 16.85 1.06
CA ARG A 128 13.83 17.75 1.54
C ARG A 128 13.66 18.04 3.02
N TYR A 129 14.72 17.85 3.81
CA TYR A 129 14.73 18.14 5.24
C TYR A 129 16.10 18.70 5.66
N GLY A 130 16.11 19.90 6.23
CA GLY A 130 17.36 20.59 6.56
C GLY A 130 18.25 20.77 5.32
N GLY A 131 19.42 20.13 5.31
CA GLY A 131 20.35 20.10 4.18
C GLY A 131 20.32 18.81 3.36
N ALA A 132 19.46 17.86 3.70
CA ALA A 132 19.35 16.56 3.01
C ALA A 132 18.25 16.58 1.95
N THR A 133 18.45 15.84 0.87
CA THR A 133 17.46 15.60 -0.18
C THR A 133 17.49 14.11 -0.51
N SER A 134 16.31 13.48 -0.54
CA SER A 134 16.13 12.11 -1.01
C SER A 134 15.12 12.09 -2.16
N VAL A 135 15.25 11.11 -3.04
CA VAL A 135 14.34 10.89 -4.16
C VAL A 135 13.92 9.42 -4.14
N TYR A 136 12.61 9.18 -4.17
CA TYR A 136 12.01 7.87 -4.25
C TYR A 136 11.29 7.74 -5.60
N LYS A 137 11.47 6.62 -6.30
CA LYS A 137 10.89 6.36 -7.62
C LYS A 137 9.88 5.23 -7.52
N ALA A 138 8.70 5.41 -8.11
CA ALA A 138 7.72 4.36 -8.35
C ALA A 138 7.34 4.38 -9.84
N THR A 139 7.15 3.21 -10.43
CA THR A 139 6.71 3.07 -11.82
C THR A 139 5.24 2.66 -11.83
N PHE A 140 4.44 3.33 -12.65
CA PHE A 140 3.02 3.12 -12.80
C PHE A 140 2.72 2.85 -14.27
N ALA A 141 2.55 1.58 -14.65
CA ALA A 141 2.07 1.26 -16.00
C ALA A 141 0.53 1.14 -16.00
N LYS A 142 -0.13 1.61 -17.06
CA LYS A 142 -1.53 1.25 -17.29
C LYS A 142 -1.60 -0.27 -17.50
N GLY A 143 -2.45 -0.93 -16.72
CA GLY A 143 -2.43 -2.38 -16.51
C GLY A 143 -2.18 -2.78 -15.04
N TYR A 144 -1.68 -1.86 -14.21
CA TYR A 144 -1.76 -1.95 -12.75
C TYR A 144 -3.05 -1.33 -12.18
N SER A 145 -4.06 -1.06 -13.03
CA SER A 145 -5.42 -1.02 -12.51
C SER A 145 -5.73 -2.41 -11.96
N PRO A 146 -6.58 -2.52 -10.94
CA PRO A 146 -7.08 -3.82 -10.53
C PRO A 146 -7.51 -4.61 -11.76
N THR A 147 -6.79 -5.69 -12.05
CA THR A 147 -7.15 -6.57 -13.16
C THR A 147 -8.46 -7.21 -12.77
N GLU A 148 -9.40 -7.25 -13.71
CA GLU A 148 -10.61 -8.01 -13.52
C GLU A 148 -10.23 -9.49 -13.40
N LEU A 149 -10.38 -10.04 -12.20
CA LEU A 149 -10.01 -11.40 -11.85
C LEU A 149 -11.16 -12.38 -12.12
N ALA A 150 -12.40 -11.90 -11.97
CA ALA A 150 -13.63 -12.63 -12.24
C ALA A 150 -14.77 -11.63 -12.40
N ALA A 151 -15.63 -11.85 -13.39
CA ALA A 151 -16.84 -11.05 -13.55
C ALA A 151 -17.98 -11.87 -14.12
N LEU A 152 -19.20 -11.46 -13.77
CA LEU A 152 -20.42 -11.82 -14.48
C LEU A 152 -21.32 -10.58 -14.57
N GLU A 153 -21.51 -10.08 -15.79
CA GLU A 153 -22.17 -8.79 -16.03
C GLU A 153 -23.39 -8.87 -16.95
N ASP A 154 -23.56 -10.01 -17.62
CA ASP A 154 -24.63 -10.20 -18.58
C ASP A 154 -25.34 -11.54 -18.32
N GLY A 155 -26.66 -11.49 -18.44
CA GLY A 155 -27.55 -12.56 -18.03
C GLY A 155 -28.93 -12.36 -18.61
N VAL A 156 -29.61 -13.47 -18.92
CA VAL A 156 -30.92 -13.45 -19.60
C VAL A 156 -32.06 -13.46 -18.59
N SER A 157 -31.77 -13.85 -17.34
CA SER A 157 -32.73 -14.08 -16.26
C SER A 157 -32.32 -13.34 -14.99
N THR A 158 -32.74 -12.09 -14.90
CA THR A 158 -32.51 -11.28 -13.71
C THR A 158 -33.39 -11.72 -12.53
N ALA A 159 -32.78 -11.88 -11.36
CA ALA A 159 -33.43 -12.11 -10.08
C ALA A 159 -32.90 -11.14 -9.00
N THR A 160 -33.56 -11.14 -7.84
CA THR A 160 -33.25 -10.23 -6.72
C THR A 160 -33.35 -10.97 -5.40
N SER A 161 -32.40 -10.72 -4.51
CA SER A 161 -32.46 -11.14 -3.11
C SER A 161 -32.41 -9.91 -2.20
N ASN A 162 -33.12 -9.96 -1.07
CA ASN A 162 -32.98 -8.96 -0.02
C ASN A 162 -31.98 -9.48 1.01
N VAL A 163 -31.07 -8.63 1.44
CA VAL A 163 -30.09 -8.93 2.50
C VAL A 163 -30.64 -8.45 3.84
N TYR A 164 -30.66 -9.36 4.81
CA TYR A 164 -31.04 -9.14 6.21
C TYR A 164 -30.56 -10.32 7.07
N ARG A 165 -30.72 -10.27 8.40
CA ARG A 165 -30.23 -11.26 9.38
C ARG A 165 -30.46 -12.73 9.02
N ASP A 166 -31.62 -13.04 8.46
CA ASP A 166 -32.02 -14.40 8.12
C ASP A 166 -31.95 -14.70 6.60
N SER A 167 -31.36 -13.80 5.80
CA SER A 167 -31.20 -13.95 4.36
C SER A 167 -29.90 -13.29 3.91
N TRP A 168 -28.85 -14.08 3.86
CA TRP A 168 -27.55 -13.69 3.31
C TRP A 168 -27.40 -14.28 1.91
N ILE A 169 -26.57 -13.65 1.10
CA ILE A 169 -26.23 -14.11 -0.24
C ILE A 169 -24.72 -14.09 -0.41
N ALA A 170 -24.19 -15.10 -1.08
CA ALA A 170 -22.77 -15.20 -1.35
C ALA A 170 -22.48 -15.67 -2.76
N GLN A 171 -21.36 -15.22 -3.32
CA GLN A 171 -20.80 -15.68 -4.57
C GLN A 171 -19.46 -16.36 -4.32
N TYR A 172 -19.39 -17.65 -4.58
CA TYR A 172 -18.12 -18.36 -4.68
C TYR A 172 -17.48 -18.11 -6.03
N PHE A 173 -16.17 -17.92 -6.09
CA PHE A 173 -15.42 -17.85 -7.34
C PHE A 173 -13.96 -18.31 -7.16
N ILE A 174 -13.38 -18.89 -8.22
CA ILE A 174 -11.94 -19.02 -8.42
C ILE A 174 -11.57 -18.17 -9.64
N PRO A 175 -10.62 -17.21 -9.52
CA PRO A 175 -10.20 -16.42 -10.66
C PRO A 175 -9.38 -17.25 -11.66
N ASP A 176 -9.55 -16.99 -12.96
CA ASP A 176 -8.72 -17.58 -14.02
C ASP A 176 -7.40 -16.82 -14.10
N LEU A 177 -6.37 -17.35 -13.45
CA LEU A 177 -5.06 -16.73 -13.35
C LEU A 177 -4.07 -17.33 -14.35
N PRO A 178 -3.07 -16.55 -14.80
CA PRO A 178 -1.96 -17.08 -15.58
C PRO A 178 -1.29 -18.29 -14.88
N PRO A 179 -0.81 -19.29 -15.64
CA PRO A 179 -0.26 -20.53 -15.08
C PRO A 179 1.03 -20.33 -14.26
N ASP A 180 1.68 -19.18 -14.40
CA ASP A 180 2.87 -18.76 -13.66
C ASP A 180 2.56 -17.87 -12.45
N ALA A 181 1.28 -17.59 -12.18
CA ALA A 181 0.88 -16.92 -10.96
C ALA A 181 1.25 -17.79 -9.75
N ILE A 182 1.82 -17.17 -8.72
CA ILE A 182 2.18 -17.80 -7.43
C ILE A 182 1.35 -17.26 -6.27
N ALA A 183 0.74 -16.08 -6.45
CA ALA A 183 -0.17 -15.48 -5.49
C ALA A 183 -1.09 -14.46 -6.16
N TRP A 184 -2.20 -14.14 -5.52
CA TRP A 184 -3.10 -13.07 -5.93
C TRP A 184 -3.77 -12.38 -4.73
N GLY A 185 -4.49 -11.29 -4.99
CA GLY A 185 -5.20 -10.51 -3.99
C GLY A 185 -6.39 -9.76 -4.59
N VAL A 186 -7.31 -9.32 -3.74
CA VAL A 186 -8.50 -8.53 -4.13
C VAL A 186 -8.32 -7.11 -3.61
N SER A 187 -8.48 -6.14 -4.50
CA SER A 187 -8.44 -4.71 -4.14
C SER A 187 -9.83 -4.08 -4.10
N SER A 188 -10.77 -4.59 -4.88
CA SER A 188 -12.16 -4.14 -4.84
C SER A 188 -13.11 -5.19 -5.42
N VAL A 189 -14.37 -5.07 -5.04
CA VAL A 189 -15.47 -5.82 -5.65
C VAL A 189 -16.53 -4.82 -6.07
N GLU A 190 -17.07 -4.96 -7.28
CA GLU A 190 -18.28 -4.24 -7.69
C GLU A 190 -19.47 -5.18 -7.63
N LEU A 191 -20.57 -4.69 -7.06
CA LEU A 191 -21.82 -5.44 -6.95
C LEU A 191 -22.96 -4.60 -7.48
N MET A 192 -23.92 -5.24 -8.14
CA MET A 192 -25.15 -4.59 -8.59
C MET A 192 -26.18 -4.52 -7.46
N LEU A 193 -26.30 -3.35 -6.84
CA LEU A 193 -27.05 -3.14 -5.60
C LEU A 193 -28.13 -2.06 -5.77
N SER A 194 -29.20 -2.14 -5.00
CA SER A 194 -30.15 -1.04 -4.82
C SER A 194 -30.70 -0.99 -3.39
N ASN A 195 -31.04 0.22 -2.95
CA ASN A 195 -31.74 0.46 -1.69
C ASN A 195 -33.15 -0.20 -1.70
N ASN A 196 -33.65 -0.72 -0.58
CA ASN A 196 -34.96 -1.40 -0.48
C ASN A 196 -36.06 -0.58 0.23
N GLY A 197 -35.82 0.66 0.62
CA GLY A 197 -36.85 1.53 1.17
C GLY A 197 -36.33 2.73 1.97
N SER A 198 -36.95 2.96 3.12
CA SER A 198 -36.69 4.10 4.01
C SER A 198 -36.15 3.65 5.37
N ASP A 199 -35.70 2.41 5.48
CA ASP A 199 -35.12 1.88 6.70
C ASP A 199 -33.62 2.13 6.62
N ASP A 200 -33.07 3.02 7.45
CA ASP A 200 -31.63 3.29 7.50
C ASP A 200 -30.94 2.09 8.17
N ALA A 201 -30.12 1.36 7.42
CA ALA A 201 -29.66 0.07 7.90
C ALA A 201 -28.33 -0.35 7.23
N ASP A 202 -27.37 -0.82 8.03
CA ASP A 202 -26.03 -1.16 7.56
C ASP A 202 -25.95 -2.59 7.01
N MET A 203 -25.24 -2.76 5.89
CA MET A 203 -24.90 -4.06 5.30
C MET A 203 -23.39 -4.22 5.26
N ASP A 204 -22.90 -5.42 5.60
CA ASP A 204 -21.51 -5.79 5.39
C ASP A 204 -21.33 -6.49 4.04
N VAL A 205 -20.31 -6.09 3.30
CA VAL A 205 -19.74 -6.90 2.22
C VAL A 205 -18.42 -7.49 2.73
N CYS A 206 -18.38 -8.81 2.84
CA CYS A 206 -17.23 -9.53 3.38
C CYS A 206 -16.58 -10.42 2.32
N LEU A 207 -15.28 -10.66 2.48
CA LEU A 207 -14.55 -11.69 1.77
C LEU A 207 -14.22 -12.84 2.71
N TYR A 208 -14.55 -14.05 2.28
CA TYR A 208 -14.31 -15.29 3.01
C TYR A 208 -13.41 -16.22 2.20
N THR A 209 -12.56 -16.98 2.90
CA THR A 209 -12.02 -18.22 2.34
C THR A 209 -13.14 -19.22 2.12
N ALA A 210 -13.07 -20.01 1.05
CA ALA A 210 -14.02 -21.08 0.79
C ALA A 210 -13.55 -22.42 1.39
N ASP A 211 -14.50 -23.26 1.80
CA ASP A 211 -14.25 -24.65 2.16
C ASP A 211 -14.19 -25.56 0.91
N GLY A 212 -14.07 -26.87 1.13
CA GLY A 212 -14.02 -27.86 0.04
C GLY A 212 -15.32 -28.01 -0.77
N ALA A 213 -16.43 -27.43 -0.29
CA ALA A 213 -17.71 -27.36 -1.01
C ALA A 213 -17.93 -25.99 -1.69
N GLY A 214 -17.00 -25.04 -1.53
CA GLY A 214 -17.16 -23.67 -2.01
C GLY A 214 -18.01 -22.79 -1.08
N ALA A 215 -18.33 -23.25 0.13
CA ALA A 215 -19.08 -22.46 1.09
C ALA A 215 -18.14 -21.53 1.90
N PRO A 216 -18.62 -20.35 2.34
CA PRO A 216 -17.81 -19.47 3.18
C PRO A 216 -17.35 -20.15 4.49
N ASN A 217 -16.05 -20.07 4.79
CA ASN A 217 -15.41 -20.74 5.94
C ASN A 217 -14.85 -19.75 6.96
N ALA A 218 -13.79 -19.01 6.61
CA ALA A 218 -13.18 -18.02 7.49
C ALA A 218 -13.15 -16.63 6.84
N GLU A 219 -13.62 -15.63 7.57
CA GLU A 219 -13.64 -14.23 7.17
C GLU A 219 -12.21 -13.68 7.05
N ILE A 220 -11.92 -13.00 5.95
CA ILE A 220 -10.64 -12.33 5.68
C ILE A 220 -10.77 -10.84 6.01
N GLU A 221 -11.78 -10.18 5.42
CA GLU A 221 -12.04 -8.75 5.58
C GLU A 221 -13.55 -8.50 5.43
N ALA A 222 -14.06 -7.49 6.15
CA ALA A 222 -15.43 -7.02 6.07
C ALA A 222 -15.43 -5.50 5.90
N VAL A 223 -16.28 -5.01 5.00
CA VAL A 223 -16.48 -3.59 4.75
C VAL A 223 -17.93 -3.27 5.00
N GLU A 224 -18.17 -2.46 6.01
CA GLU A 224 -19.50 -1.94 6.35
C GLU A 224 -19.91 -0.89 5.30
N THR A 225 -21.16 -0.98 4.87
CA THR A 225 -21.73 -0.11 3.87
C THR A 225 -23.11 0.37 4.29
N ASP A 226 -23.29 1.69 4.26
CA ASP A 226 -24.58 2.32 4.56
C ASP A 226 -25.53 2.15 3.36
N GLU A 227 -26.80 1.87 3.64
CA GLU A 227 -27.87 1.79 2.65
C GLU A 227 -28.20 3.17 2.06
N ASP A 228 -27.99 4.25 2.80
CA ASP A 228 -28.26 5.62 2.35
C ASP A 228 -27.31 6.08 1.23
N ASP A 229 -26.12 5.48 1.17
CA ASP A 229 -25.15 5.72 0.11
C ASP A 229 -25.48 4.96 -1.18
N ARG A 230 -26.55 4.15 -1.19
CA ARG A 230 -26.93 3.29 -2.32
C ARG A 230 -27.97 3.96 -3.22
N PRO A 231 -27.91 3.69 -4.54
CA PRO A 231 -28.92 4.20 -5.44
C PRO A 231 -30.29 3.53 -5.23
N ASN A 232 -31.35 4.29 -5.46
CA ASN A 232 -32.74 3.81 -5.42
C ASN A 232 -33.09 2.84 -6.57
N THR A 233 -32.20 2.75 -7.56
CA THR A 233 -32.24 1.82 -8.69
C THR A 233 -30.99 0.95 -8.64
N TYR A 234 -31.02 -0.21 -9.30
CA TYR A 234 -29.82 -1.03 -9.42
C TYR A 234 -28.72 -0.25 -10.13
N ASP A 235 -27.57 -0.16 -9.48
CA ASP A 235 -26.33 0.37 -10.04
C ASP A 235 -25.14 -0.41 -9.51
N TRP A 236 -24.03 -0.32 -10.22
CA TRP A 236 -22.75 -0.88 -9.77
C TRP A 236 -22.23 -0.06 -8.61
N VAL A 237 -21.96 -0.73 -7.48
CA VAL A 237 -21.30 -0.09 -6.34
C VAL A 237 -19.99 -0.79 -6.05
N THR A 238 -18.91 -0.01 -6.04
CA THR A 238 -17.56 -0.47 -5.74
C THR A 238 -17.32 -0.51 -4.23
N ILE A 239 -16.93 -1.68 -3.72
CA ILE A 239 -16.51 -1.90 -2.35
C ILE A 239 -14.99 -2.12 -2.33
N PRO A 240 -14.20 -1.22 -1.71
CA PRO A 240 -12.75 -1.36 -1.65
C PRO A 240 -12.30 -2.32 -0.55
N PHE A 241 -11.31 -3.16 -0.83
CA PHE A 241 -10.64 -4.06 0.11
C PHE A 241 -9.15 -3.74 0.19
N SER A 242 -8.58 -3.84 1.38
CA SER A 242 -7.21 -3.36 1.64
C SER A 242 -6.26 -4.43 2.15
N SER A 243 -6.78 -5.51 2.74
CA SER A 243 -5.99 -6.52 3.44
C SER A 243 -5.85 -7.84 2.67
N VAL A 244 -6.63 -8.03 1.60
CA VAL A 244 -6.69 -9.31 0.87
C VAL A 244 -5.53 -9.43 -0.12
N SER A 245 -4.49 -10.14 0.30
CA SER A 245 -3.29 -10.38 -0.51
C SER A 245 -2.71 -11.77 -0.27
N SER A 246 -1.77 -12.19 -1.13
CA SER A 246 -0.96 -13.41 -0.96
C SER A 246 -1.77 -14.72 -0.97
N ILE A 247 -2.91 -14.75 -1.67
CA ILE A 247 -3.74 -15.95 -1.82
C ILE A 247 -3.11 -16.89 -2.85
N PRO A 248 -2.92 -18.19 -2.56
CA PRO A 248 -2.41 -19.13 -3.55
C PRO A 248 -3.36 -19.27 -4.76
N PRO A 249 -2.84 -19.41 -5.98
CA PRO A 249 -3.64 -19.72 -7.16
C PRO A 249 -4.48 -20.98 -6.96
N GLY A 250 -5.68 -21.01 -7.55
CA GLY A 250 -6.64 -22.12 -7.39
C GLY A 250 -7.38 -22.14 -6.05
N THR A 251 -7.07 -21.22 -5.12
CA THR A 251 -7.88 -21.03 -3.91
C THR A 251 -9.09 -20.18 -4.26
N GLY A 252 -10.30 -20.68 -3.97
CA GLY A 252 -11.53 -19.93 -4.15
C GLY A 252 -11.85 -19.03 -2.96
N LEU A 253 -12.52 -17.91 -3.25
CA LEU A 253 -13.07 -17.01 -2.24
C LEU A 253 -14.59 -16.94 -2.36
N CYS A 254 -15.23 -16.47 -1.30
CA CYS A 254 -16.64 -16.11 -1.31
C CYS A 254 -16.80 -14.62 -1.02
N ILE A 255 -17.52 -13.93 -1.88
CA ILE A 255 -18.05 -12.59 -1.63
C ILE A 255 -19.36 -12.78 -0.88
N VAL A 256 -19.51 -12.22 0.31
CA VAL A 256 -20.68 -12.38 1.16
C VAL A 256 -21.33 -11.03 1.38
N CYS A 257 -22.60 -10.88 1.03
CA CYS A 257 -23.42 -9.77 1.48
C CYS A 257 -24.28 -10.26 2.65
N ARG A 258 -24.05 -9.68 3.83
CA ARG A 258 -24.77 -10.02 5.05
C ARG A 258 -25.20 -8.77 5.80
N SER A 259 -26.12 -8.98 6.71
CA SER A 259 -26.55 -7.95 7.64
C SER A 259 -26.98 -8.61 8.94
N ASP A 260 -26.79 -7.89 10.05
CA ASP A 260 -27.30 -8.27 11.35
C ASP A 260 -28.68 -7.67 11.66
N GLU A 261 -29.26 -6.88 10.75
CA GLU A 261 -30.57 -6.26 10.96
C GLU A 261 -31.75 -7.16 10.56
N SER A 262 -32.88 -6.96 11.23
CA SER A 262 -34.09 -7.77 11.00
C SER A 262 -34.98 -7.27 9.85
N SER A 263 -34.82 -6.01 9.44
CA SER A 263 -35.50 -5.41 8.29
C SER A 263 -34.76 -5.72 6.99
N LYS A 264 -35.47 -5.65 5.86
CA LYS A 264 -34.88 -5.87 4.54
C LYS A 264 -34.20 -4.59 4.08
N GLN A 265 -32.87 -4.60 4.03
CA GLN A 265 -32.09 -3.41 3.81
C GLN A 265 -31.70 -3.26 2.34
N VAL A 266 -30.82 -4.12 1.84
CA VAL A 266 -30.25 -3.97 0.50
C VAL A 266 -30.78 -5.04 -0.43
N ARG A 267 -31.11 -4.65 -1.66
CA ARG A 267 -31.43 -5.56 -2.75
C ARG A 267 -30.18 -5.84 -3.57
N VAL A 268 -29.83 -7.11 -3.68
CA VAL A 268 -28.72 -7.59 -4.50
C VAL A 268 -29.28 -8.24 -5.77
N GLN A 269 -28.78 -7.83 -6.92
CA GLN A 269 -29.16 -8.40 -8.22
C GLN A 269 -28.27 -9.59 -8.57
N PHE A 270 -28.88 -10.62 -9.15
CA PHE A 270 -28.19 -11.85 -9.53
C PHE A 270 -28.87 -12.51 -10.74
N GLU A 271 -28.15 -13.39 -11.41
CA GLU A 271 -28.67 -14.23 -12.49
C GLU A 271 -29.35 -15.46 -11.91
N GLY A 272 -30.64 -15.63 -12.21
CA GLY A 272 -31.52 -16.63 -11.59
C GLY A 272 -31.46 -18.03 -12.21
N SER A 273 -30.86 -18.18 -13.39
CA SER A 273 -30.71 -19.47 -14.09
C SER A 273 -29.71 -19.38 -15.26
N ASN A 274 -29.32 -20.53 -15.80
CA ASN A 274 -28.48 -20.65 -17.02
C ASN A 274 -27.04 -20.11 -16.89
N VAL A 275 -26.53 -19.90 -15.68
CA VAL A 275 -25.10 -19.66 -15.49
C VAL A 275 -24.34 -20.96 -15.78
N THR A 276 -23.32 -20.87 -16.63
CA THR A 276 -22.48 -22.03 -17.01
C THR A 276 -21.03 -21.86 -16.59
N GLN A 277 -20.71 -20.82 -15.81
CA GLN A 277 -19.37 -20.56 -15.33
C GLN A 277 -18.94 -21.71 -14.40
N THR A 278 -17.83 -22.36 -14.74
CA THR A 278 -17.19 -23.32 -13.85
C THR A 278 -16.49 -22.58 -12.71
N ASP A 279 -16.36 -23.23 -11.56
CA ASP A 279 -15.67 -22.66 -10.39
C ASP A 279 -16.30 -21.36 -9.86
N ALA A 280 -17.58 -21.15 -10.16
CA ALA A 280 -18.41 -20.10 -9.60
C ALA A 280 -19.81 -20.65 -9.31
N HIS A 281 -20.41 -20.26 -8.18
CA HIS A 281 -21.80 -20.56 -7.87
C HIS A 281 -22.35 -19.64 -6.79
N LEU A 282 -23.67 -19.48 -6.77
CA LEU A 282 -24.36 -18.68 -5.78
C LEU A 282 -24.67 -19.51 -4.53
N LEU A 283 -24.57 -18.93 -3.34
CA LEU A 283 -25.04 -19.53 -2.10
C LEU A 283 -26.04 -18.60 -1.42
N PHE A 284 -27.04 -19.19 -0.78
CA PHE A 284 -27.94 -18.50 0.13
C PHE A 284 -27.68 -18.98 1.55
N GLY A 285 -27.71 -18.08 2.52
CA GLY A 285 -27.39 -18.39 3.91
C GLY A 285 -28.17 -17.55 4.90
N SER A 286 -27.80 -17.69 6.17
CA SER A 286 -28.31 -16.91 7.30
C SER A 286 -27.31 -17.00 8.44
N GLN A 287 -27.62 -16.34 9.56
CA GLN A 287 -26.90 -16.52 10.84
C GLN A 287 -26.77 -17.99 11.31
N TYR A 288 -27.57 -18.92 10.76
CA TYR A 288 -27.52 -20.34 11.12
C TYR A 288 -26.63 -21.19 10.18
N GLY A 289 -26.07 -20.59 9.13
CA GLY A 289 -25.18 -21.25 8.18
C GLY A 289 -25.61 -21.09 6.71
N TRP A 290 -24.87 -21.77 5.84
CA TRP A 290 -25.01 -21.71 4.39
C TRP A 290 -25.79 -22.90 3.83
N GLY A 291 -26.64 -22.63 2.85
CA GLY A 291 -27.29 -23.64 2.03
C GLY A 291 -26.33 -24.26 1.02
N ALA A 292 -26.85 -25.18 0.21
CA ALA A 292 -26.08 -25.76 -0.90
C ALA A 292 -25.82 -24.69 -1.99
N GLY A 293 -24.70 -24.83 -2.68
CA GLY A 293 -24.37 -23.99 -3.82
C GLY A 293 -25.27 -24.24 -5.02
N GLU A 294 -25.72 -23.16 -5.65
CA GLU A 294 -26.59 -23.12 -6.82
C GLU A 294 -25.73 -22.81 -8.06
N THR A 295 -25.33 -23.86 -8.79
CA THR A 295 -24.35 -23.75 -9.89
C THR A 295 -24.91 -23.13 -11.17
N ASP A 296 -26.21 -22.95 -11.26
CA ASP A 296 -26.90 -22.32 -12.39
C ASP A 296 -27.25 -20.85 -12.12
N LYS A 297 -26.78 -20.30 -10.99
CA LYS A 297 -27.00 -18.93 -10.54
C LYS A 297 -25.67 -18.27 -10.18
N ALA A 298 -25.61 -16.96 -10.29
CA ALA A 298 -24.47 -16.17 -9.82
C ALA A 298 -24.87 -14.71 -9.61
N LEU A 299 -24.19 -14.04 -8.68
CA LEU A 299 -24.31 -12.60 -8.50
C LEU A 299 -23.96 -11.87 -9.79
N TRP A 300 -24.43 -10.64 -9.94
CA TRP A 300 -23.82 -9.70 -10.86
C TRP A 300 -22.70 -8.99 -10.12
N TYR A 301 -21.46 -9.39 -10.42
CA TYR A 301 -20.28 -8.99 -9.68
C TYR A 301 -19.08 -8.80 -10.61
N ARG A 302 -18.15 -7.95 -10.17
CA ARG A 302 -16.78 -7.84 -10.71
C ARG A 302 -15.80 -7.89 -9.57
N VAL A 303 -14.77 -8.70 -9.70
CA VAL A 303 -13.66 -8.78 -8.75
C VAL A 303 -12.45 -8.17 -9.40
N HIS A 304 -11.88 -7.22 -8.71
CA HIS A 304 -10.76 -6.42 -9.14
C HIS A 304 -9.59 -6.69 -8.19
N GLY A 305 -8.42 -6.97 -8.73
CA GLY A 305 -7.27 -7.30 -7.90
C GLY A 305 -5.94 -7.37 -8.63
N PHE A 306 -5.00 -8.10 -8.05
CA PHE A 306 -3.64 -8.23 -8.57
C PHE A 306 -3.15 -9.67 -8.40
N TYR A 307 -2.15 -10.05 -9.20
CA TYR A 307 -1.44 -11.33 -9.06
C TYR A 307 0.07 -11.13 -9.14
N VAL A 308 0.81 -12.10 -8.61
CA VAL A 308 2.26 -12.14 -8.53
C VAL A 308 2.75 -13.38 -9.28
N THR A 309 3.81 -13.27 -10.08
CA THR A 309 4.44 -14.39 -10.78
C THR A 309 5.87 -14.63 -10.29
N GLU A 310 6.41 -15.83 -10.52
CA GLU A 310 7.70 -16.30 -9.97
C GLU A 310 8.93 -15.50 -10.48
N GLY A 311 8.78 -14.75 -11.58
CA GLY A 311 9.81 -13.86 -12.14
C GLY A 311 9.71 -12.39 -11.70
N GLY A 312 8.68 -12.03 -10.94
CA GLY A 312 8.42 -10.66 -10.47
C GLY A 312 9.25 -10.26 -9.25
N THR A 313 10.57 -10.40 -9.30
CA THR A 313 11.40 -9.48 -8.52
C THR A 313 11.40 -8.14 -9.24
N ASP A 314 11.10 -7.08 -8.50
CA ASP A 314 10.89 -5.65 -8.82
C ASP A 314 11.93 -4.94 -9.75
N SER A 315 12.71 -5.66 -10.56
CA SER A 315 13.83 -5.12 -11.32
C SER A 315 13.90 -5.46 -12.81
N ASP A 316 13.08 -6.36 -13.37
CA ASP A 316 13.21 -6.76 -14.79
C ASP A 316 11.86 -6.81 -15.56
N PHE A 317 11.07 -5.74 -15.50
CA PHE A 317 9.95 -5.57 -16.44
C PHE A 317 10.31 -4.54 -17.52
N GLU A 318 10.79 -5.01 -18.66
CA GLU A 318 10.57 -4.35 -19.96
C GLU A 318 9.36 -5.04 -20.60
N ILE A 319 8.24 -4.33 -20.70
CA ILE A 319 7.02 -4.80 -21.37
C ILE A 319 6.84 -3.99 -22.65
N VAL A 320 6.82 -4.69 -23.80
CA VAL A 320 6.50 -4.11 -25.11
C VAL A 320 5.02 -4.38 -25.44
N PRO A 321 4.24 -3.40 -25.91
CA PRO A 321 2.80 -3.56 -26.14
C PRO A 321 2.47 -4.38 -27.40
N GLY A 322 1.54 -5.35 -27.26
CA GLY A 322 0.84 -5.99 -28.39
C GLY A 322 1.37 -7.36 -28.83
N SER A 323 0.65 -8.42 -28.46
CA SER A 323 0.81 -9.84 -28.83
C SER A 323 2.00 -10.58 -28.22
N TRP A 324 1.68 -11.65 -27.48
CA TRP A 324 2.65 -12.56 -26.87
C TRP A 324 3.46 -13.29 -27.95
N ARG A 325 4.73 -12.90 -28.16
CA ARG A 325 5.71 -13.80 -28.78
C ARG A 325 7.02 -13.79 -28.00
N LYS A 326 7.37 -14.98 -27.51
CA LYS A 326 8.68 -15.29 -26.91
C LYS A 326 9.81 -15.02 -27.90
N THR A 327 10.65 -14.04 -27.62
CA THR A 327 12.01 -13.95 -28.18
C THR A 327 12.91 -14.80 -27.31
N THR A 328 13.39 -15.91 -27.85
CA THR A 328 14.49 -16.67 -27.26
C THR A 328 15.79 -15.89 -27.43
N ALA A 329 16.53 -15.68 -26.35
CA ALA A 329 17.96 -15.38 -26.41
C ALA A 329 18.71 -16.73 -26.49
N ASP A 330 19.42 -16.90 -27.62
CA ASP A 330 20.34 -17.97 -28.04
C ASP A 330 19.95 -19.45 -27.83
#